data_AF-A0A2I0P3Q7-F1
#
_entry.id   AF-A0A2I0P3Q7-F1
#
_cell.length_a   1.000
_cell.length_b   1.000
_cell.length_c   1.000
_cell.angle_alpha   90.00
_cell.angle_beta   90.00
_cell.angle_gamma   90.00
#
_symmetry.space_group_name_H-M   'P 1'
#
loop_
_entity.id
_entity.type
_entity.pdbx_description
1 polymer ?
#
loop_
_entity_poly.entity_id
_entity_poly.type
_entity_poly.pdbx_seq_one_letter_code
_entity_poly.pdbx_strand_id
1 'polypeptide(L)' 'YSDRTTAVRAIYEDPSRCISLMNEYGADLLYVGPTEKDKYAISLPSAGLKPVYQHGAVTIYSKT' A
#
# COMPACT_ATOMS: atom_id res chain seq x y z
N TYR A 1 19.77 -7.72 -5.53
CA TYR A 1 18.31 -7.81 -5.46
C TYR A 1 17.80 -6.43 -5.09
N SER A 2 17.07 -5.80 -6.00
CA SER A 2 16.85 -4.35 -6.07
C SER A 2 16.06 -3.80 -4.87
N ASP A 3 16.56 -2.70 -4.28
CA ASP A 3 15.94 -1.97 -3.16
C ASP A 3 14.46 -1.65 -3.37
N ARG A 4 14.05 -1.53 -4.63
CA ARG A 4 12.67 -1.30 -5.05
C ARG A 4 11.69 -2.37 -4.58
N THR A 5 12.04 -3.65 -4.59
CA THR A 5 11.11 -4.72 -4.15
C THR A 5 10.89 -4.65 -2.64
N THR A 6 11.95 -4.39 -1.89
CA THR A 6 11.89 -4.18 -0.43
C THR A 6 11.07 -2.95 -0.10
N ALA A 7 11.23 -1.86 -0.85
CA ALA A 7 10.46 -0.65 -0.67
C ALA A 7 8.96 -0.86 -0.98
N VAL A 8 8.62 -1.56 -2.07
CA VAL A 8 7.22 -1.89 -2.38
C VAL A 8 6.59 -2.73 -1.28
N ARG A 9 7.32 -3.71 -0.73
CA ARG A 9 6.85 -4.49 0.42
C ARG A 9 6.62 -3.62 1.65
N ALA A 10 7.54 -2.69 1.93
CA ALA A 10 7.40 -1.76 3.05
C ALA A 10 6.20 -0.81 2.90
N ILE A 11 5.74 -0.48 1.68
CA ILE A 11 4.49 0.28 1.48
C ILE A 11 3.29 -0.47 2.07
N TYR A 12 3.28 -1.80 1.95
CA TYR A 12 2.20 -2.66 2.43
C TYR A 12 2.34 -3.02 3.91
N GLU A 13 3.56 -3.20 4.41
CA GLU A 13 3.81 -3.76 5.76
C GLU A 13 4.17 -2.71 6.83
N ASP A 14 4.64 -1.52 6.44
CA ASP A 14 5.05 -0.46 7.38
C ASP A 14 4.17 0.80 7.20
N PRO A 15 3.20 1.03 8.10
CA PRO A 15 2.31 2.18 8.01
C PRO A 15 3.04 3.51 8.14
N SER A 16 4.18 3.55 8.85
CA SER A 16 4.96 4.78 9.06
C SER A 16 5.71 5.19 7.78
N ARG A 17 6.04 4.22 6.93
CA ARG A 17 6.79 4.45 5.68
C ARG A 17 5.91 4.43 4.45
N CYS A 18 4.67 3.95 4.55
CA CYS A 18 3.72 3.82 3.45
C CYS A 18 3.59 5.11 2.62
N ILE A 19 3.21 6.23 3.25
CA ILE A 19 2.99 7.51 2.55
C ILE A 19 4.29 8.07 1.97
N SER A 20 5.39 8.00 2.72
CA SER A 20 6.70 8.50 2.29
C SER A 20 7.20 7.75 1.06
N LEU A 21 7.10 6.42 1.07
CA LEU A 21 7.49 5.57 -0.05
C LEU A 21 6.54 5.75 -1.24
N MET A 22 5.23 5.87 -1.00
CA MET A 22 4.28 6.20 -2.07
C MET A 22 4.63 7.53 -2.76
N ASN A 23 5.06 8.55 -2.00
CA ASN A 23 5.56 9.80 -2.59
C ASN A 23 6.88 9.62 -3.35
N GLU A 24 7.84 8.90 -2.77
CA GLU A 24 9.15 8.63 -3.39
C GLU A 24 9.02 7.92 -4.74
N TYR A 25 8.08 6.98 -4.85
CA TYR A 25 7.84 6.21 -6.07
C TYR A 25 6.74 6.79 -6.97
N GLY A 26 6.13 7.92 -6.61
CA GLY A 26 5.03 8.53 -7.39
C GLY A 26 3.78 7.66 -7.47
N ALA A 27 3.49 6.89 -6.42
CA ALA A 27 2.27 6.08 -6.29
C ALA A 27 1.17 6.90 -5.60
N ASP A 28 0.08 7.15 -6.32
CA ASP A 28 -1.11 7.83 -5.77
C ASP A 28 -2.22 6.86 -5.39
N LEU A 29 -2.17 5.63 -5.93
CA LEU A 29 -3.13 4.56 -5.67
C LEU A 29 -2.42 3.32 -5.12
N LEU A 30 -3.04 2.71 -4.12
CA LEU A 30 -2.59 1.46 -3.50
C LEU A 30 -3.66 0.40 -3.69
N TYR A 31 -3.31 -0.68 -4.38
CA TYR A 31 -4.19 -1.83 -4.60
C TYR A 31 -3.97 -2.87 -3.50
N VAL A 32 -5.04 -3.25 -2.80
CA VAL A 32 -4.99 -4.28 -1.76
C VAL A 32 -5.99 -5.37 -2.12
N GLY A 33 -5.47 -6.47 -2.67
CA GLY A 33 -6.23 -7.66 -3.03
C GLY A 33 -5.97 -8.85 -2.10
N PRO A 34 -6.65 -9.98 -2.34
CA PRO A 34 -6.42 -11.21 -1.59
C PRO A 34 -5.00 -11.75 -1.75
N THR A 35 -4.40 -11.63 -2.94
CA THR A 35 -3.02 -12.08 -3.19
C THR A 35 -2.01 -11.28 -2.38
N GLU A 36 -2.16 -9.96 -2.30
CA GLU A 36 -1.28 -9.09 -1.51
C GLU A 36 -1.45 -9.32 -0.01
N LYS A 37 -2.68 -9.63 0.44
CA LYS A 37 -2.95 -10.03 1.84
C LYS A 37 -2.32 -11.37 2.22
N ASP A 38 -2.18 -12.29 1.26
CA ASP A 38 -1.50 -13.57 1.48
C ASP A 38 0.02 -13.43 1.42
N LYS A 39 0.51 -12.57 0.51
CA LYS A 39 1.93 -12.37 0.25
C LYS A 39 2.63 -11.40 1.20
N TYR A 40 1.90 -10.43 1.75
CA TYR A 40 2.42 -9.38 2.62
C TYR A 40 1.59 -9.24 3.90
N ALA A 41 2.25 -8.86 4.99
CA ALA A 41 1.58 -8.52 6.25
C ALA A 41 0.97 -7.11 6.18
N ILE A 42 -0.16 -6.96 5.47
CA ILE A 42 -0.79 -5.65 5.21
C ILE A 42 -1.07 -4.89 6.51
N SER A 43 -0.37 -3.77 6.71
CA SER A 43 -0.52 -2.84 7.83
C SER A 43 -0.56 -1.43 7.28
N LEU A 44 -1.77 -0.96 6.96
CA LEU A 44 -1.98 0.35 6.36
C LEU A 44 -2.04 1.45 7.44
N PRO A 45 -1.53 2.66 7.16
CA PRO A 45 -1.68 3.78 8.07
C PRO A 45 -3.15 4.15 8.24
N SER A 46 -3.52 4.55 9.45
CA SER A 46 -4.88 5.02 9.77
C SER A 46 -5.19 6.42 9.20
N ALA A 47 -4.17 7.14 8.74
CA ALA A 47 -4.28 8.48 8.15
C ALA A 47 -3.48 8.56 6.84
N GLY A 48 -3.89 9.45 5.93
CA GLY A 48 -3.20 9.67 4.64
C GLY A 48 -3.59 8.69 3.53
N LEU A 49 -4.40 7.68 3.83
CA LEU A 49 -5.02 6.79 2.84
C LEU A 49 -6.54 6.83 2.97
N LYS A 50 -7.23 6.94 1.85
CA LYS A 50 -8.68 6.88 1.78
C LYS A 50 -9.10 5.78 0.81
N PRO A 51 -9.98 4.84 1.21
CA PRO A 51 -10.52 3.88 0.27
C PRO A 51 -11.38 4.63 -0.76
N VAL A 52 -11.02 4.50 -2.04
CA VAL A 52 -11.75 5.12 -3.18
C VAL A 52 -12.53 4.09 -3.98
N TYR A 53 -12.19 2.81 -3.84
CA TYR A 53 -12.89 1.71 -4.48
C TYR A 53 -12.85 0.47 -3.61
N GLN A 54 -13.97 -0.24 -3.51
CA GLN A 54 -14.06 -1.51 -2.81
C GLN A 54 -15.00 -2.44 -3.58
N HIS A 55 -14.49 -3.61 -3.93
CA HIS A 55 -15.28 -4.64 -4.60
C HIS A 55 -14.81 -6.03 -4.17
N GLY A 56 -15.71 -6.78 -3.53
CA GLY A 56 -15.38 -8.08 -2.96
C GLY A 56 -14.20 -8.00 -1.99
N ALA A 57 -13.15 -8.79 -2.26
CA ALA A 57 -11.93 -8.84 -1.45
C ALA A 57 -10.87 -7.76 -1.82
N VAL A 58 -11.16 -6.94 -2.82
CA VAL A 58 -10.26 -5.91 -3.34
C VAL A 58 -10.64 -4.54 -2.80
N THR A 59 -9.64 -3.78 -2.38
CA THR A 59 -9.79 -2.38 -1.96
C THR A 59 -8.68 -1.55 -2.57
N ILE A 60 -9.03 -0.43 -3.20
CA ILE A 60 -8.07 0.55 -3.70
C ILE A 60 -8.12 1.77 -2.79
N TYR A 61 -6.96 2.15 -2.26
CA TYR A 61 -6.77 3.35 -1.47
C TYR A 61 -6.14 4.43 -2.34
N SER A 62 -6.60 5.67 -2.21
CA SER A 62 -5.87 6.84 -2.70
C SER A 62 -5.13 7.50 -1.55
N LYS A 63 -3.94 8.01 -1.83
CA LYS A 63 -3.26 8.97 -0.96
C LYS A 63 -4.09 10.26 -0.88
N THR A 64 -4.30 10.80 0.31
CA THR A 64 -5.00 12.09 0.55
C THR A 64 -4.05 13.19 0.92
#